data_AF-A0A6G1S282-F1
#
_entry.id   AF-A0A6G1S282-F1
#
_cell.length_a   1.000
_cell.length_b   1.000
_cell.length_c   1.000
_cell.angle_alpha   90.00
_cell.angle_beta   90.00
_cell.angle_gamma   90.00
#
_symmetry.space_group_name_H-M   'P 1'
#
loop_
_entity.id
_entity.type
_entity.pdbx_description
1 polymer ?
#
loop_
_entity_poly.entity_id
_entity_poly.type
_entity_poly.pdbx_seq_one_letter_code
_entity_poly.pdbx_strand_id
1 'polypeptide(L)'
;SNKDNAGSTFKDIPVNTGPQLRPTDLKISAVTSKSMHLTWSPPVRPPKKYRIVYYPSKGGIPKEVVLDGAVSSLQLSNLTSHTEYLVSVFPIYDTVVGDELRGVTS
;
A
#
# COMPACT_ATOMS: atom_id res chain seq x y z
N SER A 1 4.92 38.24 -27.10
CA SER A 1 4.02 38.68 -26.01
C SER A 1 2.78 37.82 -25.99
N ASN A 2 2.43 37.35 -24.78
CA ASN A 2 1.38 36.40 -24.34
C ASN A 2 0.46 35.71 -25.36
N LYS A 3 0.48 34.37 -25.28
CA LYS A 3 -0.56 33.45 -25.72
C LYS A 3 -1.20 32.85 -24.46
N ASP A 4 -2.43 33.21 -24.12
CA ASP A 4 -3.25 32.54 -23.10
C ASP A 4 -4.72 32.79 -23.44
N ASN A 5 -5.72 31.93 -23.29
CA ASN A 5 -5.89 30.50 -23.10
C ASN A 5 -7.41 30.37 -22.92
N ALA A 6 -8.07 29.38 -23.53
CA ALA A 6 -9.32 28.78 -23.01
C ALA A 6 -9.84 27.70 -23.98
N GLY A 7 -9.08 26.60 -24.08
CA GLY A 7 -9.61 25.33 -24.56
C GLY A 7 -10.24 24.56 -23.39
N SER A 8 -11.49 24.16 -23.56
CA SER A 8 -12.31 23.33 -22.68
C SER A 8 -11.60 22.08 -22.15
N THR A 9 -11.69 21.80 -20.85
CA THR A 9 -11.76 20.43 -20.30
C THR A 9 -12.20 20.45 -18.84
N PHE A 10 -13.30 19.77 -18.52
CA PHE A 10 -13.49 19.16 -17.21
C PHE A 10 -12.42 18.05 -17.06
N LYS A 11 -11.22 18.43 -16.64
CA LYS A 11 -10.15 17.49 -16.29
C LYS A 11 -10.04 17.46 -14.78
N ASP A 12 -10.42 16.30 -14.24
CA ASP A 12 -9.86 15.70 -13.03
C ASP A 12 -9.98 16.55 -11.76
N ILE A 13 -11.03 16.33 -10.97
CA ILE A 13 -10.90 16.54 -9.52
C ILE A 13 -9.73 15.64 -9.11
N PRO A 14 -8.60 16.18 -8.62
CA PRO A 14 -7.48 15.33 -8.25
C PRO A 14 -7.88 14.68 -6.93
N VAL A 15 -8.43 13.47 -6.98
CA VAL A 15 -8.17 12.54 -5.89
C VAL A 15 -6.65 12.47 -5.83
N ASN A 16 -6.05 13.06 -4.81
CA ASN A 16 -4.61 13.27 -4.71
C ASN A 16 -3.92 11.93 -4.37
N THR A 17 -4.09 10.93 -5.23
CA THR A 17 -3.42 9.62 -5.25
C THR A 17 -2.02 9.74 -5.87
N GLY A 18 -1.27 10.77 -5.46
CA GLY A 18 0.14 10.94 -5.83
C GLY A 18 1.08 10.03 -5.02
N PRO A 19 2.40 10.09 -5.29
CA PRO A 19 3.46 9.38 -4.53
C PRO A 19 3.40 9.57 -3.00
N GLN A 20 2.68 10.60 -2.55
CA GLN A 20 2.51 11.01 -1.16
C GLN A 20 1.79 9.99 -0.26
N LEU A 21 1.09 8.99 -0.83
CA LEU A 21 0.28 8.01 -0.08
C LEU A 21 0.77 6.57 -0.18
N ARG A 22 1.85 6.29 -0.93
CA ARG A 22 2.33 4.93 -1.16
C ARG A 22 3.63 4.66 -0.39
N PRO A 23 3.73 3.57 0.39
CA PRO A 23 5.02 3.15 0.94
C PRO A 23 5.96 2.74 -0.19
N THR A 24 7.26 2.94 0.01
CA THR A 24 8.31 2.61 -0.97
C THR A 24 9.41 1.77 -0.35
N ASP A 25 10.38 1.36 -1.17
CA ASP A 25 11.63 0.71 -0.73
C ASP A 25 11.42 -0.49 0.19
N LEU A 26 10.45 -1.35 -0.13
CA LEU A 26 10.26 -2.59 0.60
C LEU A 26 11.53 -3.43 0.52
N LYS A 27 12.11 -3.74 1.67
CA LYS A 27 13.30 -4.56 1.83
C LYS A 27 12.97 -5.79 2.67
N ILE A 28 13.54 -6.91 2.25
CA ILE A 28 13.45 -8.19 2.95
C ILE A 28 14.84 -8.54 3.45
N SER A 29 14.97 -8.85 4.73
CA SER A 29 16.24 -9.10 5.41
C SER A 29 16.09 -10.20 6.46
N ALA A 30 17.22 -10.63 7.06
CA ALA A 30 17.25 -11.64 8.12
C ALA A 30 16.41 -12.90 7.81
N VAL A 31 16.50 -13.37 6.56
CA VAL A 31 15.73 -14.52 6.09
C VAL A 31 16.31 -15.80 6.70
N THR A 32 15.48 -16.53 7.42
CA THR A 32 15.78 -17.87 7.92
C THR A 32 14.85 -18.88 7.25
N SER A 33 14.99 -20.16 7.59
CA SER A 33 14.06 -21.20 7.13
C SER A 33 12.62 -21.00 7.62
N LYS A 34 12.36 -20.13 8.61
CA LYS A 34 11.02 -19.96 9.21
C LYS A 34 10.63 -18.51 9.47
N SER A 35 11.46 -17.54 9.11
CA SER A 35 11.22 -16.14 9.42
C SER A 35 11.86 -15.21 8.39
N MET A 36 11.33 -14.00 8.27
CA MET A 36 11.95 -12.91 7.52
C MET A 36 11.57 -11.58 8.15
N HIS A 37 12.45 -10.60 8.00
CA HIS A 37 12.24 -9.24 8.47
C HIS A 37 11.96 -8.31 7.30
N LEU A 38 10.80 -7.65 7.36
CA LEU A 38 10.35 -6.68 6.37
C LEU A 38 10.58 -5.26 6.89
N THR A 39 11.09 -4.38 6.05
CA THR A 39 11.16 -2.94 6.31
C THR A 39 10.71 -2.16 5.08
N TRP A 40 10.08 -1.00 5.28
CA TRP A 40 9.65 -0.13 4.18
C TRP A 40 9.80 1.34 4.56
N SER A 41 9.89 2.21 3.55
CA SER A 41 9.83 3.67 3.71
C SER A 41 8.37 4.10 3.83
N PRO A 42 7.95 4.76 4.93
CA PRO A 42 6.61 5.32 5.04
C PRO A 42 6.35 6.43 4.01
N PRO A 43 5.10 6.60 3.55
CA PRO A 43 4.71 7.74 2.74
C PRO A 43 4.77 9.05 3.55
N VAL A 44 4.84 10.18 2.84
CA VAL A 44 4.89 11.53 3.44
C VAL A 44 3.69 11.79 4.36
N ARG A 45 2.51 11.30 3.99
CA ARG A 45 1.35 11.24 4.88
C ARG A 45 1.21 9.81 5.41
N PRO A 46 1.54 9.54 6.68
CA PRO A 46 1.39 8.21 7.25
C PRO A 46 -0.05 7.73 7.14
N PRO A 47 -0.29 6.46 6.79
CA PRO A 47 -1.62 5.88 6.86
C PRO A 47 -2.06 5.74 8.32
N LYS A 48 -3.31 5.34 8.52
CA LYS A 48 -3.79 4.93 9.83
C LYS A 48 -3.32 3.53 10.19
N LYS A 49 -3.27 2.66 9.18
CA LYS A 49 -2.82 1.27 9.31
C LYS A 49 -2.06 0.82 8.08
N TYR A 50 -1.27 -0.23 8.24
CA TYR A 50 -0.78 -1.03 7.13
C TYR A 50 -1.44 -2.40 7.15
N ARG A 51 -1.80 -2.91 5.97
CA ARG A 51 -2.16 -4.30 5.75
C ARG A 51 -1.04 -4.98 4.97
N ILE A 52 -0.41 -5.96 5.58
CA ILE A 52 0.65 -6.77 4.98
C ILE A 52 0.04 -8.10 4.58
N VAL A 53 0.15 -8.46 3.31
CA VAL A 53 -0.31 -9.74 2.77
C VAL A 53 0.91 -10.52 2.29
N TYR A 54 1.00 -11.80 2.65
CA TYR A 54 2.08 -12.68 2.22
C TYR A 54 1.60 -14.10 1.93
N TYR A 55 2.18 -14.74 0.92
CA TYR A 55 1.80 -16.10 0.49
C TYR A 55 2.93 -16.81 -0.28
N PRO A 56 2.96 -18.16 -0.29
CA PRO A 56 3.90 -18.92 -1.10
C PRO A 56 3.78 -18.58 -2.60
N SER A 57 4.90 -18.33 -3.28
CA SER A 57 4.92 -17.97 -4.71
C SER A 57 4.33 -19.05 -5.61
N LYS A 58 4.43 -20.32 -5.20
CA LYS A 58 3.90 -21.49 -5.91
C LYS A 58 2.41 -21.77 -5.65
N GLY A 59 1.70 -20.85 -4.99
CA GLY A 59 0.32 -21.00 -4.60
C GLY A 59 0.17 -21.48 -3.16
N GLY A 60 -0.85 -20.96 -2.47
CA GLY A 60 -1.13 -21.22 -1.07
C GLY A 60 -2.12 -20.22 -0.49
N ILE A 61 -2.51 -20.42 0.77
CA ILE A 61 -3.45 -19.51 1.44
C ILE A 61 -2.70 -18.23 1.83
N PRO A 62 -3.16 -17.04 1.41
CA PRO A 62 -2.59 -15.79 1.85
C PRO A 62 -2.83 -15.55 3.33
N LYS A 63 -1.79 -15.05 3.98
CA LYS A 63 -1.82 -14.62 5.37
C LYS A 63 -1.77 -13.10 5.42
N GLU A 64 -2.43 -12.54 6.42
CA GLU A 64 -2.57 -11.09 6.60
C GLU A 64 -2.09 -10.66 7.99
N VAL A 65 -1.44 -9.51 8.07
CA VAL A 65 -1.12 -8.81 9.31
C VAL A 65 -1.52 -7.35 9.17
N VAL A 66 -2.22 -6.83 10.18
CA VAL A 66 -2.59 -5.41 10.24
C VAL A 66 -1.78 -4.73 11.33
N LEU A 67 -1.11 -3.64 10.98
CA LEU A 67 -0.26 -2.85 11.87
C LEU A 67 -0.76 -1.42 11.96
N ASP A 68 -0.35 -0.72 13.02
CA ASP A 68 -0.53 0.72 13.12
C ASP A 68 0.26 1.44 12.02
N GLY A 69 -0.25 2.57 11.53
CA GLY A 69 0.35 3.34 10.45
C GLY A 69 1.66 4.05 10.83
N ALA A 70 1.98 4.13 12.12
CA ALA A 70 3.29 4.56 12.60
C ALA A 70 4.38 3.50 12.42
N VAL A 71 4.01 2.24 12.16
CA VAL A 71 4.96 1.13 12.04
C VAL A 71 5.50 1.02 10.61
N SER A 72 6.81 0.78 10.48
CA SER A 72 7.50 0.65 9.19
C SER A 72 8.34 -0.63 9.06
N SER A 73 8.16 -1.58 9.97
CA SER A 73 8.84 -2.87 9.96
C SER A 73 7.98 -3.99 10.55
N LEU A 74 8.27 -5.23 10.16
CA LEU A 74 7.57 -6.42 10.66
C LEU A 74 8.46 -7.65 10.59
N GLN A 75 8.55 -8.39 11.70
CA GLN A 75 9.11 -9.74 11.71
C GLN A 75 7.99 -10.75 11.41
N LEU A 76 8.07 -11.41 10.26
CA LEU A 76 7.24 -12.57 9.97
C LEU A 76 7.90 -13.83 10.53
N SER A 77 7.08 -14.71 11.10
CA SER A 77 7.49 -15.97 11.72
C SER A 77 6.55 -17.10 11.30
N ASN A 78 6.92 -18.34 11.65
CA ASN A 78 6.17 -19.54 11.30
C ASN A 78 5.98 -19.69 9.78
N LEU A 79 7.01 -19.32 9.01
CA LEU A 79 7.08 -19.58 7.58
C LEU A 79 7.44 -21.04 7.31
N THR A 80 7.01 -21.52 6.16
CA THR A 80 7.39 -22.83 5.65
C THR A 80 8.79 -22.76 5.07
N SER A 81 9.65 -23.69 5.48
CA SER A 81 11.02 -23.79 5.00
C SER A 81 11.08 -24.05 3.50
N HIS A 82 12.15 -23.58 2.84
CA HIS A 82 12.38 -23.73 1.40
C HIS A 82 11.21 -23.24 0.53
N THR A 83 10.44 -22.28 1.04
CA THR A 83 9.31 -21.68 0.34
C THR A 83 9.62 -20.23 0.03
N GLU A 84 9.53 -19.86 -1.24
CA GLU A 84 9.60 -18.47 -1.66
C GLU A 84 8.24 -17.81 -1.38
N TYR A 85 8.27 -16.58 -0.86
CA TYR A 85 7.08 -15.82 -0.50
C TYR A 85 6.97 -14.54 -1.31
N LEU A 86 5.77 -14.24 -1.77
CA LEU A 86 5.39 -12.92 -2.27
C LEU A 86 4.82 -12.12 -1.11
N VAL A 87 5.19 -10.84 -1.03
CA VAL A 87 4.80 -9.92 0.05
C VAL A 87 4.28 -8.63 -0.56
N SER A 88 3.20 -8.10 0.00
CA SER A 88 2.61 -6.82 -0.40
C SER A 88 2.24 -5.99 0.84
N VAL A 89 2.52 -4.69 0.80
CA VAL A 89 2.22 -3.74 1.88
C VAL A 89 1.23 -2.70 1.36
N PHE A 90 0.05 -2.67 1.95
CA PHE A 90 -1.03 -1.76 1.57
C PHE A 90 -1.25 -0.72 2.67
N PRO A 91 -1.15 0.58 2.38
CA PRO A 91 -1.53 1.62 3.32
C PRO A 91 -3.07 1.72 3.39
N ILE A 92 -3.60 1.90 4.60
CA ILE A 92 -5.03 2.10 4.86
C ILE A 92 -5.20 3.49 5.47
N TYR A 93 -5.91 4.37 4.77
CA TYR A 93 -6.29 5.70 5.23
C TYR A 93 -7.76 5.71 5.67
N ASP A 94 -8.15 6.67 6.52
CA ASP A 94 -9.57 6.93 6.75
C ASP A 94 -10.17 7.46 5.44
N THR A 95 -11.16 6.75 4.90
CA THR A 95 -12.03 7.32 3.87
C THR A 95 -12.87 8.39 4.54
N VAL A 96 -12.83 9.62 4.05
CA VAL A 96 -13.79 10.63 4.47
C VAL A 96 -15.16 10.14 3.96
N VAL A 97 -15.95 9.52 4.84
CA VAL A 97 -17.33 9.16 4.53
C VAL A 97 -18.09 10.48 4.38
N GLY A 98 -18.24 10.87 3.12
CA GLY A 98 -18.73 12.15 2.64
C GLY A 98 -18.70 12.25 1.11
N ASP A 99 -17.88 11.42 0.45
CA ASP A 99 -17.80 11.28 -1.03
C ASP A 99 -18.48 10.01 -1.58
N GLU A 100 -19.13 9.20 -0.74
CA GLU A 100 -19.98 8.10 -1.22
C GLU A 100 -21.38 8.63 -1.56
N LEU A 101 -21.79 8.36 -2.81
CA LEU A 101 -23.10 8.61 -3.43
C LEU A 101 -23.26 9.95 -4.15
N ARG A 102 -22.81 10.01 -5.42
CA ARG A 102 -23.70 10.21 -6.58
C ARG A 102 -22.97 10.13 -7.92
N GLY A 103 -23.21 9.04 -8.64
CA GLY A 103 -23.01 8.96 -10.08
C GLY A 103 -24.16 8.19 -10.68
N VAL A 104 -25.21 8.91 -11.11
CA VAL A 104 -26.36 8.32 -11.81
C VAL A 104 -25.91 7.97 -13.23
N THR A 105 -26.31 6.79 -13.70
CA THR A 105 -26.12 6.33 -15.07
C THR A 105 -26.84 7.25 -16.06
N SER A 106 -26.16 7.62 -17.14
CA SER A 106 -26.70 7.74 -18.50
C SER A 106 -25.55 7.65 -19.49
#